data_AF-A0A9Y4TZB4-F1
#
_entry.id   AF-A0A9Y4TZB4-F1
#
_cell.length_a   1.000
_cell.length_b   1.000
_cell.length_c   1.000
_cell.angle_alpha   90.00
_cell.angle_beta   90.00
_cell.angle_gamma   90.00
#
_symmetry.space_group_name_H-M   'P 1'
#
loop_
_entity.id
_entity.type
_entity.pdbx_description
1 polymer ?
#
loop_
_entity_poly.entity_id
_entity_poly.type
_entity_poly.pdbx_seq_one_letter_code
_entity_poly.pdbx_strand_id
1 'polypeptide(L)'
;VAVNGQLIRSKHKRKFNTYFGVVSVYYQPDGVSVTVSTDSIAMTDGSNNHTFTWQATADITQDGVRISIVRNSQVTITINNNIQVMVLLHRVWKKNPVNVDFLGVYIPNNNQYSPLVHGLIGQFSREPLPEVSVYDIHEGADPLKKEATMEVKGNKLLVTRGWQKDYRRDTRRGSNVYCWFIHNSGKGFIDGHYTDYIVPDLDSFLQMP
;
A
#
# COMPACT_ATOMS: atom_id res chain seq x y z
N VAL A 1 12.18 0.22 -8.84
CA VAL A 1 11.36 -0.36 -7.75
C VAL A 1 9.91 -0.36 -8.19
N ALA A 2 9.21 -1.45 -7.92
CA ALA A 2 7.77 -1.59 -8.10
C ALA A 2 7.14 -2.03 -6.79
N VAL A 3 5.92 -1.57 -6.51
CA VAL A 3 5.10 -2.09 -5.40
C VAL A 3 3.74 -2.42 -5.96
N ASN A 4 3.29 -3.66 -5.74
CA ASN A 4 2.00 -4.15 -6.18
C ASN A 4 1.22 -4.73 -4.99
N GLY A 5 -0.09 -4.87 -5.14
CA GLY A 5 -0.94 -5.39 -4.07
C GLY A 5 -2.21 -6.05 -4.59
N GLN A 6 -2.54 -7.19 -3.99
CA GLN A 6 -3.76 -7.93 -4.28
C GLN A 6 -4.82 -7.63 -3.23
N LEU A 7 -6.01 -7.24 -3.70
CA LEU A 7 -7.16 -7.03 -2.82
C LEU A 7 -7.92 -8.33 -2.58
N ILE A 8 -8.18 -8.63 -1.31
CA ILE A 8 -9.01 -9.74 -0.84
C ILE A 8 -10.36 -9.25 -0.31
N ARG A 9 -11.30 -10.19 -0.19
CA ARG A 9 -12.66 -9.93 0.26
C ARG A 9 -12.83 -10.23 1.75
N SER A 10 -13.68 -9.45 2.41
CA SER A 10 -14.22 -9.81 3.73
C SER A 10 -15.11 -11.07 3.63
N LYS A 11 -15.39 -11.73 4.76
CA LYS A 11 -16.33 -12.87 4.80
C LYS A 11 -17.79 -12.46 4.52
N HIS A 12 -18.09 -11.17 4.45
CA HIS A 12 -19.44 -10.67 4.20
C HIS A 12 -19.79 -10.67 2.70
N LYS A 13 -20.92 -11.31 2.35
CA LYS A 13 -21.34 -11.61 0.96
C LYS A 13 -21.68 -10.38 0.08
N ARG A 14 -21.64 -9.15 0.60
CA ARG A 14 -22.10 -7.93 -0.09
C ARG A 14 -21.05 -6.84 -0.31
N LYS A 15 -19.73 -7.13 -0.19
CA LYS A 15 -18.68 -6.11 -0.35
C LYS A 15 -17.66 -6.44 -1.44
N PHE A 16 -17.21 -5.38 -2.12
CA PHE A 16 -16.06 -5.35 -3.02
C PHE A 16 -14.77 -5.75 -2.29
N ASN A 17 -13.78 -6.23 -3.04
CA ASN A 17 -12.45 -6.52 -2.49
C ASN A 17 -11.81 -5.19 -2.06
N THR A 18 -11.46 -5.05 -0.78
CA THR A 18 -11.07 -3.76 -0.17
C THR A 18 -9.88 -3.85 0.77
N TYR A 19 -9.46 -5.07 1.13
CA TYR A 19 -8.33 -5.31 2.02
C TYR A 19 -7.13 -5.80 1.22
N PHE A 20 -5.91 -5.37 1.53
CA PHE A 20 -4.73 -6.01 0.94
C PHE A 20 -4.51 -7.38 1.59
N GLY A 21 -4.48 -8.43 0.78
CA GLY A 21 -4.11 -9.79 1.22
C GLY A 21 -2.66 -10.13 0.89
N VAL A 22 -2.14 -9.54 -0.18
CA VAL A 22 -0.76 -9.69 -0.64
C VAL A 22 -0.22 -8.31 -1.03
N VAL A 23 1.04 -8.07 -0.69
CA VAL A 23 1.81 -6.90 -1.10
C VAL A 23 3.17 -7.38 -1.57
N SER A 24 3.58 -6.95 -2.77
CA SER A 24 4.84 -7.36 -3.37
C SER A 24 5.69 -6.15 -3.71
N VAL A 25 6.97 -6.20 -3.34
CA VAL A 25 7.97 -5.17 -3.64
C VAL A 25 9.04 -5.81 -4.50
N TYR A 26 9.32 -5.20 -5.64
CA TYR A 26 10.33 -5.69 -6.58
C TYR A 26 11.40 -4.65 -6.85
N TYR A 27 12.65 -5.09 -6.72
CA TYR A 27 13.84 -4.30 -7.01
C TYR A 27 14.52 -4.85 -8.26
N GLN A 28 14.14 -4.28 -9.41
CA GLN A 28 14.57 -4.74 -10.74
C GLN A 28 16.09 -4.81 -10.96
N PRO A 29 16.93 -3.85 -10.51
CA PRO A 29 18.37 -3.88 -10.77
C PRO A 29 19.03 -5.19 -10.34
N ASP A 30 18.65 -5.73 -9.18
CA ASP A 30 19.22 -6.94 -8.61
C ASP A 30 18.25 -8.14 -8.65
N GLY A 31 17.09 -7.99 -9.31
CA GLY A 31 16.12 -9.08 -9.46
C GLY A 31 15.47 -9.58 -8.16
N VAL A 32 15.62 -8.83 -7.06
CA VAL A 32 15.09 -9.24 -5.74
C VAL A 32 13.61 -8.90 -5.62
N SER A 33 12.80 -9.87 -5.22
CA SER A 33 11.37 -9.68 -4.91
C SER A 33 11.06 -10.06 -3.47
N VAL A 34 10.16 -9.30 -2.84
CA VAL A 34 9.63 -9.59 -1.51
C VAL A 34 8.12 -9.58 -1.57
N THR A 35 7.51 -10.73 -1.29
CA THR A 35 6.06 -10.91 -1.27
C THR A 35 5.60 -11.17 0.14
N VAL A 36 4.76 -10.29 0.66
CA VAL A 36 4.18 -10.36 1.99
C VAL A 36 2.71 -10.70 1.85
N SER A 37 2.29 -11.84 2.37
CA SER A 37 0.90 -12.22 2.50
C SER A 37 0.46 -12.22 3.96
N THR A 38 -0.82 -12.42 4.22
CA THR A 38 -1.33 -12.60 5.58
C THR A 38 -0.79 -13.87 6.27
N ASP A 39 -0.33 -14.85 5.49
CA ASP A 39 0.09 -16.17 6.00
C ASP A 39 1.62 -16.32 6.05
N SER A 40 2.33 -15.73 5.10
CA SER A 40 3.77 -15.92 4.91
C SER A 40 4.46 -14.68 4.36
N ILE A 41 5.78 -14.68 4.46
CA ILE A 41 6.66 -13.68 3.84
C ILE A 41 7.67 -14.45 3.00
N ALA A 42 7.74 -14.16 1.70
CA ALA A 42 8.65 -14.79 0.77
C ALA A 42 9.61 -13.75 0.19
N MET A 43 10.85 -14.16 -0.02
CA MET A 43 11.88 -13.39 -0.70
C MET A 43 12.47 -14.26 -1.81
N THR A 44 12.55 -13.71 -3.03
CA THR A 44 13.23 -14.36 -4.15
C THR A 44 14.39 -13.53 -4.64
N ASP A 45 15.49 -14.19 -4.96
CA ASP A 45 16.68 -13.61 -5.58
C ASP A 45 17.23 -14.64 -6.58
N GLY A 46 16.98 -14.40 -7.87
CA GLY A 46 17.27 -15.39 -8.92
C GLY A 46 16.60 -16.74 -8.65
N SER A 47 17.40 -17.79 -8.42
CA SER A 47 16.94 -19.13 -8.06
C SER A 47 16.73 -19.35 -6.56
N ASN A 48 17.20 -18.42 -5.72
CA ASN A 48 17.09 -18.55 -4.27
C ASN A 48 15.70 -18.08 -3.83
N ASN A 49 15.07 -18.87 -2.97
CA ASN A 49 13.78 -18.53 -2.38
C ASN A 49 13.83 -18.79 -0.87
N HIS A 50 13.53 -17.77 -0.09
CA HIS A 50 13.44 -17.83 1.35
C HIS A 50 12.01 -17.54 1.78
N THR A 51 11.43 -18.43 2.58
CA THR A 51 10.10 -18.24 3.16
C THR A 51 10.19 -18.13 4.67
N PHE A 52 9.46 -17.18 5.22
CA PHE A 52 9.34 -16.89 6.63
C PHE A 52 7.88 -16.93 7.04
N THR A 53 7.66 -17.26 8.31
CA THR A 53 6.34 -17.14 8.94
C THR A 53 6.28 -15.85 9.76
N TRP A 54 5.08 -15.37 10.02
CA TRP A 54 4.87 -14.26 10.96
C TRP A 54 5.28 -14.58 12.41
N GLN A 55 5.71 -15.81 12.76
CA GLN A 55 6.33 -16.12 14.06
C GLN A 55 7.83 -15.79 14.12
N ALA A 56 8.45 -15.48 12.99
CA ALA A 56 9.86 -15.12 12.94
C ALA A 56 10.10 -13.68 13.42
N THR A 57 11.28 -13.47 13.99
CA THR A 57 11.94 -12.15 14.04
C THR A 57 13.24 -12.32 13.27
N ALA A 58 13.46 -11.54 12.23
CA ALA A 58 14.60 -11.71 11.34
C ALA A 58 14.99 -10.39 10.69
N ASP A 59 16.29 -10.21 10.46
CA ASP A 59 16.86 -9.15 9.64
C ASP A 59 17.70 -9.81 8.55
N ILE A 60 17.24 -9.74 7.31
CA ILE A 60 17.92 -10.31 6.14
C ILE A 60 18.39 -9.18 5.25
N THR A 61 19.58 -9.29 4.68
CA THR A 61 20.09 -8.35 3.67
C THR A 61 20.61 -9.14 2.47
N GLN A 62 20.13 -8.81 1.28
CA GLN A 62 20.53 -9.41 0.00
C GLN A 62 20.53 -8.30 -1.06
N ASP A 63 21.64 -8.12 -1.78
CA ASP A 63 21.77 -7.20 -2.93
C ASP A 63 21.05 -5.85 -2.76
N GLY A 64 21.44 -5.12 -1.72
CA GLY A 64 20.88 -3.79 -1.43
C GLY A 64 19.45 -3.79 -0.86
N VAL A 65 18.79 -4.94 -0.77
CA VAL A 65 17.47 -5.12 -0.14
C VAL A 65 17.61 -5.69 1.25
N ARG A 66 17.17 -4.93 2.26
CA ARG A 66 17.05 -5.38 3.64
C ARG A 66 15.59 -5.64 4.00
N ILE A 67 15.32 -6.81 4.59
CA ILE A 67 14.01 -7.22 5.09
C ILE A 67 14.10 -7.37 6.61
N SER A 68 13.38 -6.52 7.35
CA SER A 68 13.24 -6.60 8.80
C SER A 68 11.84 -7.12 9.14
N ILE A 69 11.76 -8.32 9.69
CA ILE A 69 10.54 -9.00 10.11
C ILE A 69 10.41 -8.85 11.63
N VAL A 70 9.31 -8.25 12.07
CA VAL A 70 8.91 -8.19 13.47
C VAL A 70 7.77 -9.16 13.70
N ARG A 71 8.00 -10.15 14.57
CA ARG A 71 7.04 -11.21 14.92
C ARG A 71 5.62 -10.66 15.11
N ASN A 72 4.68 -11.25 14.37
CA ASN A 72 3.24 -10.98 14.43
C ASN A 72 2.87 -9.49 14.31
N SER A 73 3.69 -8.68 13.63
CA SER A 73 3.48 -7.23 13.56
C SER A 73 3.69 -6.68 12.16
N GLN A 74 4.93 -6.63 11.67
CA GLN A 74 5.23 -5.95 10.42
C GLN A 74 6.48 -6.48 9.73
N VAL A 75 6.56 -6.23 8.42
CA VAL A 75 7.76 -6.37 7.62
C VAL A 75 8.15 -5.00 7.08
N THR A 76 9.42 -4.64 7.25
CA THR A 76 9.99 -3.42 6.67
C THR A 76 11.01 -3.82 5.60
N ILE A 77 10.76 -3.39 4.37
CA ILE A 77 11.60 -3.62 3.21
C ILE A 77 12.33 -2.31 2.94
N THR A 78 13.66 -2.33 3.00
CA THR A 78 14.51 -1.17 2.75
C THR A 78 15.42 -1.46 1.56
N ILE A 79 15.43 -0.59 0.56
CA ILE A 79 16.23 -0.74 -0.67
C ILE A 79 17.25 0.39 -0.70
N ASN A 80 18.53 0.03 -0.74
CA ASN A 80 19.69 0.93 -0.77
C ASN A 80 19.64 2.05 0.27
N ASN A 81 19.02 1.81 1.43
CA ASN A 81 18.79 2.78 2.52
C ASN A 81 17.97 4.03 2.16
N ASN A 82 17.46 4.12 0.93
CA ASN A 82 16.83 5.33 0.39
C ASN A 82 15.33 5.15 0.11
N ILE A 83 14.88 3.90 0.04
CA ILE A 83 13.48 3.54 -0.21
C ILE A 83 13.05 2.58 0.89
N GLN A 84 11.94 2.88 1.55
CA GLN A 84 11.35 2.01 2.56
C GLN A 84 9.87 1.73 2.26
N VAL A 85 9.47 0.48 2.43
CA VAL A 85 8.07 0.05 2.39
C VAL A 85 7.80 -0.78 3.64
N MET A 86 6.83 -0.37 4.44
CA MET A 86 6.41 -1.12 5.62
C MET A 86 5.05 -1.76 5.37
N VAL A 87 4.99 -3.08 5.55
CA VAL A 87 3.78 -3.89 5.45
C VAL A 87 3.40 -4.39 6.84
N LEU A 88 2.24 -3.99 7.33
CA LEU A 88 1.75 -4.28 8.67
C LEU A 88 0.66 -5.35 8.61
N LEU A 89 0.77 -6.39 9.44
CA LEU A 89 -0.23 -7.44 9.55
C LEU A 89 -1.32 -7.07 10.57
N HIS A 90 -2.56 -7.01 10.10
CA HIS A 90 -3.74 -6.95 10.95
C HIS A 90 -4.31 -8.35 11.16
N ARG A 91 -4.10 -8.92 12.35
CA ARG A 91 -4.71 -10.19 12.72
C ARG A 91 -6.10 -9.99 13.30
N VAL A 92 -7.01 -10.79 12.81
CA VAL A 92 -8.38 -10.92 13.29
C VAL A 92 -8.50 -12.26 14.01
N TRP A 93 -9.33 -12.31 15.04
CA TRP A 93 -9.61 -13.58 15.70
C TRP A 93 -10.23 -14.61 14.73
N LYS A 94 -9.76 -15.87 14.79
CA LYS A 94 -10.03 -16.92 13.79
C LYS A 94 -11.51 -17.11 13.44
N LYS A 95 -12.43 -17.04 14.42
CA LYS A 95 -13.87 -17.23 14.19
C LYS A 95 -14.62 -15.90 14.00
N ASN A 96 -13.95 -14.82 13.63
CA ASN A 96 -14.63 -13.56 13.31
C ASN A 96 -15.57 -13.78 12.10
N PRO A 97 -16.85 -13.38 12.20
CA PRO A 97 -17.86 -13.64 11.19
C PRO A 97 -17.73 -12.76 9.94
N VAL A 98 -16.96 -11.66 10.01
CA VAL A 98 -16.93 -10.61 8.98
C VAL A 98 -15.52 -10.34 8.49
N ASN A 99 -14.60 -10.08 9.40
CA ASN A 99 -13.25 -9.64 9.08
C ASN A 99 -12.31 -10.82 8.83
N VAL A 100 -11.34 -10.59 7.95
CA VAL A 100 -10.24 -11.48 7.60
C VAL A 100 -8.94 -10.82 8.04
N ASP A 101 -7.87 -11.60 8.17
CA ASP A 101 -6.53 -11.01 8.28
C ASP A 101 -6.27 -10.17 7.04
N PHE A 102 -5.59 -9.04 7.21
CA PHE A 102 -5.26 -8.15 6.10
C PHE A 102 -3.97 -7.39 6.36
N LEU A 103 -3.47 -6.73 5.31
CA LEU A 103 -2.23 -5.98 5.32
C LEU A 103 -2.51 -4.48 5.22
N GLY A 104 -1.75 -3.69 5.96
CA GLY A 104 -1.61 -2.24 5.79
C GLY A 104 -0.29 -1.92 5.10
N VAL A 105 -0.29 -0.98 4.16
CA VAL A 105 0.93 -0.55 3.44
C VAL A 105 1.24 0.89 3.80
N TYR A 106 2.48 1.14 4.23
CA TYR A 106 2.97 2.46 4.62
C TYR A 106 4.26 2.76 3.86
N ILE A 107 4.25 3.87 3.13
CA ILE A 107 5.35 4.31 2.28
C ILE A 107 5.70 5.74 2.73
N PRO A 108 6.92 5.97 3.24
CA PRO A 108 7.37 7.30 3.61
C PRO A 108 7.39 8.25 2.41
N ASN A 109 7.09 9.53 2.66
CA ASN A 109 7.08 10.58 1.63
C ASN A 109 8.49 11.06 1.24
N ASN A 110 9.53 10.64 1.97
CA ASN A 110 10.93 10.97 1.72
C ASN A 110 11.70 9.86 1.00
N ASN A 111 11.01 8.84 0.49
CA ASN A 111 11.63 7.82 -0.36
C ASN A 111 12.21 8.46 -1.62
N GLN A 112 13.46 8.10 -1.94
CA GLN A 112 14.15 8.60 -3.12
C GLN A 112 14.09 7.54 -4.23
N TYR A 113 13.07 7.64 -5.07
CA TYR A 113 12.92 6.73 -6.19
C TYR A 113 13.73 7.20 -7.40
N SER A 114 14.20 6.24 -8.20
CA SER A 114 14.84 6.56 -9.49
C SER A 114 13.80 7.08 -10.49
N PRO A 115 14.22 7.80 -11.54
CA PRO A 115 13.33 8.20 -12.63
C PRO A 115 12.64 7.04 -13.36
N LEU A 116 13.03 5.79 -13.10
CA LEU A 116 12.45 4.57 -13.69
C LEU A 116 11.32 3.94 -12.83
N VAL A 117 11.01 4.49 -11.65
CA VAL A 117 9.92 4.00 -10.79
C VAL A 117 8.57 4.01 -11.50
N HIS A 118 7.85 2.89 -11.50
CA HIS A 118 6.58 2.76 -12.24
C HIS A 118 5.42 2.34 -11.32
N GLY A 119 4.26 2.05 -11.92
CA GLY A 119 3.05 1.70 -11.19
C GLY A 119 2.47 2.89 -10.41
N LEU A 120 1.58 2.59 -9.46
CA LEU A 120 0.81 3.61 -8.75
C LEU A 120 1.69 4.56 -7.92
N ILE A 121 2.83 4.07 -7.40
CA ILE A 121 3.78 4.90 -6.67
C ILE A 121 4.54 5.83 -7.62
N GLY A 122 4.84 5.38 -8.85
CA GLY A 122 5.65 6.13 -9.78
C GLY A 122 5.05 7.49 -10.15
N GLN A 123 3.72 7.56 -10.31
CA GLN A 123 3.01 8.83 -10.56
C GLN A 123 3.06 9.82 -9.39
N PHE A 124 3.27 9.35 -8.15
CA PHE A 124 3.41 10.22 -6.98
C PHE A 124 4.86 10.63 -6.72
N SER A 125 5.81 9.97 -7.38
CA SER A 125 7.24 10.20 -7.21
C SER A 125 7.87 11.02 -8.32
N ARG A 126 7.29 11.02 -9.53
CA ARG A 126 7.93 11.55 -10.75
C ARG A 126 7.66 13.02 -11.04
N GLU A 127 6.99 13.74 -10.16
CA GLU A 127 6.74 15.17 -10.32
C GLU A 127 7.19 15.92 -9.06
N PRO A 128 7.78 17.13 -9.16
CA PRO A 128 7.73 18.05 -8.02
C PRO A 128 6.24 18.23 -7.75
N LEU A 129 5.75 17.66 -6.63
CA LEU A 129 4.32 17.52 -6.30
C LEU A 129 3.54 18.66 -6.98
N PRO A 130 2.74 18.39 -8.03
CA PRO A 130 1.94 19.43 -8.66
C PRO A 130 1.21 20.12 -7.52
N GLU A 131 1.30 21.46 -7.41
CA GLU A 131 0.79 22.19 -6.24
C GLU A 131 -0.63 21.74 -5.94
N VAL A 132 -0.78 20.85 -4.97
CA VAL A 132 -2.09 20.34 -4.57
C VAL A 132 -2.68 21.46 -3.75
N SER A 133 -3.63 22.17 -4.33
CA SER A 133 -4.38 23.20 -3.62
C SER A 133 -5.74 22.65 -3.25
N VAL A 134 -6.16 22.92 -2.02
CA VAL A 134 -7.50 22.60 -1.54
C VAL A 134 -8.15 23.89 -1.06
N TYR A 135 -9.27 24.23 -1.66
CA TYR A 135 -10.00 25.47 -1.41
C TYR A 135 -11.50 25.24 -1.43
N ASP A 136 -12.27 26.30 -1.15
CA ASP A 136 -13.73 26.26 -1.06
C ASP A 136 -14.21 25.18 -0.08
N ILE A 137 -13.65 25.18 1.13
CA ILE A 137 -14.00 24.21 2.17
C ILE A 137 -15.34 24.62 2.77
N HIS A 138 -16.36 23.77 2.61
CA HIS A 138 -17.70 24.00 3.12
C HIS A 138 -18.29 22.74 3.77
N GLU A 139 -19.44 22.88 4.43
CA GLU A 139 -20.17 21.73 4.96
C GLU A 139 -20.73 20.91 3.78
N GLY A 140 -20.59 19.58 3.86
CA GLY A 140 -21.14 18.66 2.86
C GLY A 140 -22.56 18.20 3.21
N ALA A 141 -23.10 17.28 2.40
CA ALA A 141 -24.42 16.69 2.68
C ALA A 141 -24.43 15.85 3.98
N ASP A 142 -23.29 15.24 4.31
CA ASP A 142 -23.03 14.59 5.61
C ASP A 142 -22.39 15.63 6.54
N PRO A 143 -23.06 16.06 7.63
CA PRO A 143 -22.52 17.06 8.55
C PRO A 143 -21.19 16.67 9.23
N LEU A 144 -20.80 15.39 9.15
CA LEU A 144 -19.52 14.90 9.66
C LEU A 144 -18.38 14.98 8.64
N LYS A 145 -18.68 15.37 7.40
CA LYS A 145 -17.73 15.40 6.28
C LYS A 145 -17.81 16.74 5.56
N LYS A 146 -16.76 17.54 5.74
CA LYS A 146 -16.57 18.75 4.93
C LYS A 146 -16.32 18.37 3.48
N GLU A 147 -16.80 19.18 2.56
CA GLU A 147 -16.52 19.08 1.14
C GLU A 147 -15.59 20.23 0.73
N ALA A 148 -14.80 20.02 -0.32
CA ALA A 148 -13.90 21.01 -0.86
C ALA A 148 -13.58 20.73 -2.33
N THR A 149 -13.01 21.72 -3.01
CA THR A 149 -12.39 21.53 -4.32
C THR A 149 -10.89 21.32 -4.15
N MET A 150 -10.37 20.22 -4.69
CA MET A 150 -8.94 19.98 -4.85
C MET A 150 -8.53 20.22 -6.29
N GLU A 151 -7.51 21.05 -6.49
CA GLU A 151 -6.91 21.26 -7.80
C GLU A 151 -5.53 20.61 -7.85
N VAL A 152 -5.33 19.76 -8.86
CA VAL A 152 -4.12 18.93 -9.03
C VAL A 152 -3.97 18.60 -10.51
N LYS A 153 -2.76 18.77 -11.07
CA LYS A 153 -2.48 18.50 -12.50
C LYS A 153 -3.46 19.19 -13.46
N GLY A 154 -3.96 20.38 -13.11
CA GLY A 154 -4.98 21.12 -13.88
C GLY A 154 -6.40 20.55 -13.79
N ASN A 155 -6.62 19.47 -13.03
CA ASN A 155 -7.93 18.90 -12.78
C ASN A 155 -8.52 19.49 -11.50
N LYS A 156 -9.84 19.73 -11.52
CA LYS A 156 -10.62 20.12 -10.33
C LYS A 156 -11.46 18.94 -9.86
N LEU A 157 -11.25 18.53 -8.62
CA LEU A 157 -11.84 17.34 -8.02
C LEU A 157 -12.68 17.73 -6.81
N LEU A 158 -13.91 17.25 -6.73
CA LEU A 158 -14.67 17.28 -5.49
C LEU A 158 -14.04 16.27 -4.52
N VAL A 159 -13.71 16.72 -3.31
CA VAL A 159 -13.13 15.89 -2.26
C VAL A 159 -13.91 16.01 -0.97
N THR A 160 -13.95 14.93 -0.19
CA THR A 160 -14.57 14.92 1.15
C THR A 160 -13.51 14.74 2.22
N ARG A 161 -13.67 15.46 3.34
CA ARG A 161 -12.82 15.30 4.51
C ARG A 161 -13.35 14.14 5.35
N GLY A 162 -12.48 13.18 5.62
CA GLY A 162 -12.79 12.06 6.49
C GLY A 162 -11.59 11.70 7.35
N TRP A 163 -11.71 10.63 8.14
CA TRP A 163 -10.60 10.08 8.90
C TRP A 163 -10.33 8.63 8.53
N GLN A 164 -9.06 8.23 8.66
CA GLN A 164 -8.60 6.85 8.56
C GLN A 164 -7.83 6.47 9.83
N LYS A 165 -7.70 5.16 10.05
CA LYS A 165 -6.81 4.64 11.09
C LYS A 165 -5.37 4.58 10.58
N ASP A 166 -4.47 5.23 11.31
CA ASP A 166 -3.02 5.09 11.16
C ASP A 166 -2.48 4.17 12.26
N TYR A 167 -1.95 3.02 11.85
CA TYR A 167 -1.44 1.99 12.75
C TYR A 167 0.08 1.98 12.90
N ARG A 168 0.80 2.96 12.34
CA ARG A 168 2.28 3.02 12.39
C ARG A 168 2.85 3.00 13.81
N ARG A 169 2.13 3.61 14.77
CA ARG A 169 2.59 3.73 16.18
C ARG A 169 1.94 2.71 17.11
N ASP A 170 0.67 2.37 16.89
CA ASP A 170 -0.08 1.39 17.67
C ASP A 170 -0.84 0.48 16.69
N THR A 171 -0.32 -0.74 16.50
CA THR A 171 -0.85 -1.71 15.54
C THR A 171 -2.22 -2.27 15.93
N ARG A 172 -2.63 -2.10 17.19
CA ARG A 172 -3.89 -2.63 17.72
C ARG A 172 -5.00 -1.58 17.72
N ARG A 173 -4.73 -0.39 18.25
CA ARG A 173 -5.75 0.67 18.39
C ARG A 173 -5.76 1.62 17.22
N GLY A 174 -4.58 1.90 16.66
CA GLY A 174 -4.36 2.96 15.69
C GLY A 174 -4.72 4.34 16.23
N SER A 175 -4.29 5.37 15.51
CA SER A 175 -4.69 6.76 15.73
C SER A 175 -5.54 7.25 14.56
N ASN A 176 -6.43 8.21 14.81
CA ASN A 176 -7.24 8.78 13.73
C ASN A 176 -6.41 9.87 13.04
N VAL A 177 -6.30 9.77 11.71
CA VAL A 177 -5.72 10.81 10.86
C VAL A 177 -6.77 11.34 9.91
N TYR A 178 -6.84 12.65 9.73
CA TYR A 178 -7.79 13.28 8.82
C TYR A 178 -7.19 13.43 7.43
N CYS A 179 -7.92 12.98 6.42
CA CYS A 179 -7.48 12.98 5.02
C CYS A 179 -8.57 13.58 4.12
N TRP A 180 -8.14 14.09 2.96
CA TRP A 180 -9.03 14.36 1.84
C TRP A 180 -9.20 13.09 1.01
N PHE A 181 -10.45 12.72 0.73
CA PHE A 181 -10.80 11.51 0.00
C PHE A 181 -11.06 11.87 -1.45
N ILE A 182 -10.29 11.24 -2.34
CA ILE A 182 -10.52 11.28 -3.77
C ILE A 182 -11.56 10.22 -4.14
N HIS A 183 -12.61 10.64 -4.84
CA HIS A 183 -13.68 9.74 -5.29
C HIS A 183 -13.34 9.08 -6.63
N ASN A 184 -14.24 8.21 -7.12
CA ASN A 184 -14.15 7.60 -8.46
C ASN A 184 -12.81 6.92 -8.75
N SER A 185 -12.29 6.17 -7.77
CA SER A 185 -11.03 5.42 -7.88
C SER A 185 -9.83 6.27 -8.30
N GLY A 186 -9.80 7.54 -7.89
CA GLY A 186 -8.68 8.44 -8.18
C GLY A 186 -8.77 9.15 -9.53
N LYS A 187 -9.89 9.04 -10.28
CA LYS A 187 -10.02 9.69 -11.59
C LYS A 187 -9.68 11.18 -11.54
N GLY A 188 -8.69 11.59 -12.35
CA GLY A 188 -8.19 12.97 -12.43
C GLY A 188 -7.14 13.34 -11.37
N PHE A 189 -7.00 12.52 -10.31
CA PHE A 189 -5.86 12.59 -9.39
C PHE A 189 -4.70 11.71 -9.88
N ILE A 190 -5.04 10.52 -10.38
CA ILE A 190 -4.12 9.58 -11.02
C ILE A 190 -4.26 9.64 -12.54
N ASP A 191 -3.20 9.29 -13.25
CA ASP A 191 -3.18 9.28 -14.71
C ASP A 191 -3.84 7.97 -15.24
N GLY A 192 -5.09 8.03 -15.66
CA GLY A 192 -5.83 6.84 -16.13
C GLY A 192 -6.63 6.16 -15.02
N HIS A 193 -6.76 4.84 -15.07
CA HIS A 193 -7.51 4.05 -14.08
C HIS A 193 -6.55 3.23 -13.19
N TYR A 194 -6.92 2.98 -11.94
CA TYR A 194 -6.02 2.33 -10.97
C TYR A 194 -5.53 0.93 -11.43
N THR A 195 -6.32 0.24 -12.25
CA THR A 195 -5.97 -1.07 -12.83
C THR A 195 -4.81 -1.01 -13.79
N ASP A 196 -4.58 0.15 -14.42
CA ASP A 196 -3.52 0.36 -15.42
C ASP A 196 -2.13 0.35 -14.76
N TYR A 197 -2.10 0.42 -13.42
CA TYR A 197 -0.90 0.42 -12.61
C TYR A 197 -0.60 -0.92 -11.93
N ILE A 198 -1.47 -1.91 -12.11
CA ILE A 198 -1.24 -3.28 -11.65
C ILE A 198 -0.12 -3.87 -12.51
N VAL A 199 0.84 -4.56 -11.88
CA VAL A 199 2.00 -5.16 -12.56
C VAL A 199 1.77 -6.67 -12.64
N PRO A 200 1.25 -7.22 -13.75
CA PRO A 200 0.78 -8.60 -13.81
C PRO A 200 1.87 -9.64 -13.50
N ASP A 201 3.10 -9.37 -13.93
CA ASP A 201 4.24 -10.27 -13.72
C ASP A 201 4.67 -10.37 -12.25
N LEU A 202 4.38 -9.32 -11.46
CA LEU A 202 4.54 -9.32 -10.01
C LEU A 202 3.33 -9.91 -9.27
N ASP A 203 2.27 -10.28 -9.98
CA ASP A 203 1.12 -11.02 -9.45
C ASP A 203 1.10 -12.47 -9.95
N SER A 204 2.16 -12.94 -10.63
CA SER A 204 2.24 -14.26 -11.28
C SER A 204 2.17 -15.47 -10.33
N PHE A 205 2.07 -15.26 -9.01
CA PHE A 205 1.64 -16.27 -8.03
C PHE A 205 0.14 -16.57 -8.07
N LEU A 206 -0.65 -15.78 -8.81
CA LEU A 206 -1.94 -16.21 -9.30
C LEU A 206 -1.70 -17.27 -10.36
N GLN A 207 -1.62 -18.54 -9.92
CA GLN A 207 -1.83 -19.65 -10.84
C GLN A 207 -3.09 -19.35 -11.65
N MET A 208 -2.90 -19.26 -12.97
CA MET A 208 -3.98 -19.37 -13.94
C MET A 208 -4.79 -20.65 -13.63
N PRO A 209 -6.11 -20.62 -13.88
CA PRO A 209 -7.04 -21.69 -13.50
C PRO A 209 -6.64 -23.08 -14.00
#